data_AF-A0A0E4GUT6-F1
#
_entry.id   AF-A0A0E4GUT6-F1
#
_cell.length_a   1.000
_cell.length_b   1.000
_cell.length_c   1.000
_cell.angle_alpha   90.00
_cell.angle_beta   90.00
_cell.angle_gamma   90.00
#
_symmetry.space_group_name_H-M   'P 1'
#
loop_
_entity.id
_entity.type
_entity.pdbx_description
1 polymer ?
#
loop_
_entity_poly.entity_id
_entity_poly.type
_entity_poly.pdbx_seq_one_letter_code
_entity_poly.pdbx_strand_id
1 'polypeptide(L)'
;MTHTGTIAELVPALDERGVALIAVSPRRPDGSMSSVEVMPMSTVVVLDNAGVIRWIDVHPNYATRSEVPDILAAVDAMQRTDV
;
A
#
# COMPACT_ATOMS: atom_id res chain seq x y z
N MET A 1 13.74 6.84 -12.36
CA MET A 1 12.82 5.70 -12.27
C MET A 1 11.44 6.25 -12.51
N THR A 2 10.77 5.82 -13.57
CA THR A 2 9.44 6.32 -13.95
C THR A 2 8.42 5.43 -13.26
N HIS A 3 7.79 5.91 -12.19
CA HIS A 3 6.63 5.25 -11.57
C HIS A 3 5.54 5.12 -12.63
N THR A 4 5.12 3.89 -12.91
CA THR A 4 4.08 3.61 -13.90
C THR A 4 2.75 3.48 -13.16
N GLY A 5 1.96 4.55 -13.24
CA GLY A 5 0.63 4.62 -12.67
C GLY A 5 0.55 5.37 -11.35
N THR A 6 -0.59 6.02 -11.13
CA THR A 6 -0.89 6.79 -9.92
C THR A 6 -1.80 6.01 -8.98
N ILE A 7 -1.81 6.36 -7.68
CA ILE A 7 -2.78 5.79 -6.72
C ILE A 7 -4.23 6.00 -7.21
N ALA A 8 -4.50 7.04 -8.01
CA ALA A 8 -5.83 7.27 -8.58
C ALA A 8 -6.29 6.13 -9.51
N GLU A 9 -5.37 5.41 -10.13
CA GLU A 9 -5.68 4.26 -11.00
C GLU A 9 -5.97 2.98 -10.21
N LEU A 10 -5.51 2.88 -8.95
CA LEU A 10 -5.78 1.72 -8.11
C LEU A 10 -7.25 1.62 -7.72
N VAL A 11 -7.91 2.75 -7.49
CA VAL A 11 -9.30 2.76 -7.00
C VAL A 11 -10.25 1.99 -7.92
N PRO A 12 -10.36 2.30 -9.23
CA PRO A 12 -11.25 1.53 -10.11
C PRO A 12 -10.79 0.07 -10.27
N ALA A 13 -9.49 -0.19 -10.35
CA ALA A 13 -8.98 -1.55 -10.55
C ALA A 13 -9.24 -2.47 -9.34
N LEU A 14 -9.23 -1.94 -8.12
CA LEU A 14 -9.55 -2.68 -6.91
C LEU A 14 -11.06 -2.86 -6.73
N ASP A 15 -11.86 -1.87 -7.14
CA ASP A 15 -13.33 -1.96 -7.11
C ASP A 15 -13.85 -3.08 -8.02
N GLU A 16 -13.30 -3.23 -9.23
CA GLU A 16 -13.58 -4.34 -10.15
C GLU A 16 -13.31 -5.72 -9.53
N ARG A 17 -12.40 -5.79 -8.54
CA ARG A 17 -12.01 -7.01 -7.83
C ARG A 17 -12.78 -7.21 -6.53
N GLY A 18 -13.66 -6.28 -6.15
CA GLY A 18 -14.34 -6.28 -4.86
C GLY A 18 -13.42 -6.07 -3.66
N VAL A 19 -12.29 -5.37 -3.85
CA VAL A 19 -11.28 -5.10 -2.81
C VAL A 19 -11.31 -3.64 -2.41
N ALA A 20 -11.36 -3.36 -1.11
CA ALA A 20 -11.35 -2.00 -0.59
C ALA A 20 -9.92 -1.44 -0.47
N LEU A 21 -9.74 -0.16 -0.85
CA LEU A 21 -8.50 0.59 -0.59
C LEU A 21 -8.65 1.47 0.65
N ILE A 22 -7.73 1.34 1.60
CA ILE A 22 -7.67 2.18 2.81
C ILE A 22 -6.36 2.97 2.79
N ALA A 23 -6.47 4.30 2.78
CA ALA A 23 -5.31 5.19 2.89
C ALA A 23 -5.02 5.51 4.36
N VAL A 24 -3.81 5.18 4.83
CA VAL A 24 -3.34 5.51 6.18
C VAL A 24 -2.28 6.60 6.09
N SER A 25 -2.49 7.72 6.80
CA SER A 25 -1.53 8.81 6.90
C SER A 25 -1.02 8.94 8.34
N PRO A 26 0.30 9.17 8.53
CA PRO A 26 0.81 9.48 9.85
C PRO A 26 0.21 10.80 10.33
N ARG A 27 -0.15 10.84 11.60
CA ARG A 27 -0.51 12.09 12.27
C ARG A 27 0.76 12.93 12.41
N ARG A 28 0.68 14.23 12.12
CA ARG A 28 1.77 15.17 12.40
C ARG A 28 2.19 15.00 13.87
N PRO A 29 3.50 14.89 14.19
CA PRO A 29 3.97 14.86 15.57
C PRO A 29 3.43 16.08 16.33
N ASP A 30 3.11 15.90 17.61
CA ASP A 30 2.58 16.96 18.50
C ASP A 30 3.61 18.06 18.86
N GLY A 31 4.75 18.08 18.17
CA GLY A 31 5.84 19.03 18.37
C GLY A 31 6.91 18.58 19.36
N SER A 32 6.73 17.44 20.04
CA SER A 32 7.70 16.92 21.03
C SER A 32 8.86 16.12 20.43
N MET A 33 8.76 15.70 19.16
CA MET A 33 9.78 14.89 18.47
C MET A 33 10.43 15.65 17.32
N SER A 34 11.72 15.38 17.06
CA SER A 34 12.44 15.94 15.92
C SER A 34 11.87 15.40 14.60
N SER A 35 11.71 16.25 13.57
CA SER A 35 11.10 15.88 12.27
C SER A 35 11.85 14.79 11.49
N VAL A 36 13.06 14.41 11.92
CA VAL A 36 13.91 13.39 11.27
C VAL A 36 13.64 11.99 11.84
N GLU A 37 13.12 11.88 13.06
CA GLU A 37 12.85 10.60 13.73
C GLU A 37 11.55 9.89 13.27
N VAL A 38 10.68 10.58 12.52
CA VAL A 38 9.35 10.06 12.14
C VAL A 38 9.07 10.31 10.66
N MET A 39 10.00 9.98 9.77
CA MET A 39 9.66 9.94 8.35
C MET A 39 8.88 8.64 8.08
N PRO A 40 7.60 8.71 7.68
CA PRO A 40 6.84 7.50 7.36
C PRO A 40 7.50 6.77 6.19
N MET A 41 7.71 5.46 6.36
CA MET A 41 8.06 4.61 5.23
C MET A 41 6.85 4.50 4.31
N SER A 42 7.07 4.56 2.99
CA SER A 42 5.99 4.23 2.05
C SER A 42 5.74 2.73 2.15
N THR A 43 4.50 2.34 2.42
CA THR A 43 4.14 0.93 2.67
C THR A 43 2.80 0.61 2.05
N VAL A 44 2.72 -0.53 1.38
CA VAL A 44 1.46 -1.13 0.93
C VAL A 44 1.34 -2.51 1.55
N VAL A 45 0.15 -2.81 2.09
CA VAL A 45 -0.17 -4.09 2.71
C VAL A 45 -1.42 -4.66 2.02
N VAL A 46 -1.35 -5.92 1.62
CA VAL A 46 -2.50 -6.68 1.11
C VAL A 46 -2.91 -7.69 2.17
N LEU A 47 -4.17 -7.61 2.58
CA LEU A 47 -4.78 -8.41 3.65
C LEU A 47 -5.90 -9.27 3.06
N ASP A 48 -6.02 -10.52 3.52
CA ASP A 48 -7.18 -11.36 3.24
C ASP A 48 -8.39 -11.02 4.14
N ASN A 49 -9.51 -11.72 3.95
CA ASN A 49 -10.73 -11.51 4.74
C ASN A 49 -10.60 -11.86 6.23
N ALA A 50 -9.59 -12.66 6.59
CA ALA A 50 -9.28 -13.04 7.96
C ALA A 50 -8.33 -12.04 8.64
N GLY A 51 -7.91 -10.99 7.90
CA GLY A 51 -6.98 -9.99 8.37
C GLY A 51 -5.52 -10.45 8.35
N VAL A 52 -5.19 -11.52 7.62
CA VAL A 52 -3.82 -12.01 7.48
C VAL A 52 -3.11 -11.26 6.36
N ILE A 53 -1.88 -10.80 6.65
CA ILE A 53 -1.00 -10.20 5.63
C ILE A 53 -0.59 -11.27 4.63
N ARG A 54 -1.03 -11.10 3.37
CA ARG A 54 -0.66 -11.96 2.25
C ARG A 54 0.53 -11.42 1.47
N TRP A 55 0.70 -10.09 1.48
CA TRP A 55 1.82 -9.42 0.84
C TRP A 55 2.06 -8.05 1.50
N ILE A 56 3.33 -7.65 1.57
CA ILE A 56 3.75 -6.35 2.08
C ILE A 56 4.95 -5.86 1.27
N ASP A 57 4.94 -4.59 0.92
CA ASP A 57 6.05 -3.90 0.30
C ASP A 57 6.36 -2.62 1.08
N VAL A 58 7.62 -2.45 1.48
CA VAL A 58 8.10 -1.40 2.38
C VAL A 58 9.28 -0.69 1.74
N HIS A 59 9.18 0.62 1.60
CA HIS A 59 10.22 1.47 1.06
C HIS A 59 10.82 2.37 2.14
N PRO A 60 12.09 2.13 2.57
CA PRO A 60 12.79 3.01 3.50
C PRO A 60 13.05 4.41 2.92
N ASN A 61 13.18 4.51 1.59
CA ASN A 61 13.23 5.78 0.89
C ASN A 61 11.81 6.25 0.58
N TYR A 62 11.36 7.34 1.23
CA TYR A 62 10.01 7.89 1.05
C TYR A 62 9.70 8.36 -0.39
N ALA A 63 10.73 8.58 -1.21
CA ALA A 63 10.58 8.92 -2.62
C ALA A 63 10.33 7.69 -3.51
N THR A 64 10.56 6.49 -2.99
CA THR A 64 10.20 5.23 -3.66
C THR A 64 8.80 4.82 -3.22
N ARG A 65 8.05 4.26 -4.16
CA ARG A 65 6.69 3.77 -3.96
C ARG A 65 6.56 2.40 -4.60
N SER A 66 5.62 1.60 -4.10
CA SER A 66 5.15 0.38 -4.75
C SER A 66 4.54 0.72 -6.10
N GLU A 67 4.81 -0.10 -7.11
CA GLU A 67 4.24 0.07 -8.45
C GLU A 67 2.83 -0.54 -8.51
N VAL A 68 1.92 0.10 -9.25
CA VAL A 68 0.53 -0.34 -9.38
C VAL A 68 0.41 -1.79 -9.89
N PRO A 69 1.17 -2.23 -10.92
CA PRO A 69 1.11 -3.61 -11.40
C PRO A 69 1.47 -4.64 -10.32
N ASP A 70 2.44 -4.33 -9.46
CA ASP A 70 2.88 -5.25 -8.40
C ASP A 70 1.80 -5.42 -7.32
N ILE A 71 1.13 -4.31 -6.97
CA ILE A 71 0.01 -4.33 -6.02
C ILE A 71 -1.15 -5.17 -6.58
N LEU A 72 -1.52 -4.98 -7.85
CA LEU A 72 -2.61 -5.72 -8.48
C LEU A 72 -2.26 -7.21 -8.60
N ALA A 73 -1.02 -7.54 -8.94
CA ALA A 73 -0.56 -8.93 -8.98
C ALA A 73 -0.62 -9.62 -7.61
N ALA A 74 -0.31 -8.90 -6.53
CA ALA A 74 -0.44 -9.42 -5.17
C ALA A 74 -1.90 -9.68 -4.77
N VAL A 75 -2.82 -8.79 -5.15
CA VAL A 75 -4.27 -8.98 -4.92
C VAL A 75 -4.79 -10.19 -5.69
N ASP A 76 -4.46 -10.29 -6.99
CA ASP A 76 -4.87 -11.42 -7.83
C ASP A 76 -4.29 -12.74 -7.29
N ALA A 77 -3.11 -12.71 -6.68
CA ALA A 77 -2.52 -13.88 -6.05
C ALA A 77 -3.25 -14.31 -4.78
N MET A 78 -3.64 -13.37 -3.93
CA MET A 78 -4.43 -13.64 -2.72
C MET A 78 -5.78 -14.25 -3.05
N GLN A 79 -6.51 -13.72 -4.03
CA GLN A 79 -7.85 -14.22 -4.37
C GLN A 79 -7.83 -15.66 -4.89
N ARG A 80 -6.73 -16.09 -5.51
CA ARG A 80 -6.53 -17.49 -5.93
C ARG A 80 -6.26 -18.45 -4.78
N THR A 81 -5.80 -17.96 -3.63
CA THR A 81 -5.51 -18.80 -2.45
C THR A 81 -6.69 -18.91 -1.49
N ASP A 82 -7.70 -18.05 -1.63
CA ASP A 82 -8.86 -17.99 -0.74
C ASP A 82 -10.08 -18.80 -1.28
N VAL A 83 -9.88 -19.60 -2.35
CA VAL A 83 -10.88 -20.53 -2.94
C VAL A 83 -10.73 -21.97 -2.45
#